data_AF-A0A2T4Z3Z9-F1
#
_entry.id   AF-A0A2T4Z3Z9-F1
#
_cell.length_a   1.000
_cell.length_b   1.000
_cell.length_c   1.000
_cell.angle_alpha   90.00
_cell.angle_beta   90.00
_cell.angle_gamma   90.00
#
_symmetry.space_group_name_H-M   'P 1'
#
loop_
_entity.id
_entity.type
_entity.pdbx_description
1 polymer ?
#
loop_
_entity_poly.entity_id
_entity_poly.type
_entity_poly.pdbx_seq_one_letter_code
_entity_poly.pdbx_strand_id
1 'polypeptide(L)'
;MENNMPKERSALPWLIGCGGFVLLLCVVSVVLFVMYFSVITDSFSQSFQDFDAMVDEDWGGDWGVLAPNEMSDDALAFVEDEGLVQDGETLLAYYDKYEDRSEVAVLTEQALRYQRQGRITDVPLEKVNKIKHHEREDWGEIVDVILIQYDGGQQMKVEILESEGGVTFHKMLTDAWKEAKGQK
;
A
#
# COMPACT_ATOMS: atom_id res chain seq x y z
N MET A 1 -44.37 90.94 -3.09
CA MET A 1 -44.68 89.51 -3.20
C MET A 1 -43.34 88.78 -3.34
N GLU A 2 -42.86 88.18 -2.26
CA GLU A 2 -41.61 87.41 -2.24
C GLU A 2 -41.80 86.08 -2.96
N ASN A 3 -40.93 85.79 -3.93
CA ASN A 3 -40.83 84.49 -4.58
C ASN A 3 -39.89 83.59 -3.75
N ASN A 4 -40.47 82.60 -3.06
CA ASN A 4 -39.75 81.50 -2.43
C ASN A 4 -39.34 80.49 -3.51
N MET A 5 -38.06 80.44 -3.87
CA MET A 5 -37.52 79.32 -4.66
C MET A 5 -37.25 78.10 -3.76
N PRO A 6 -37.64 76.88 -4.17
CA PRO A 6 -37.33 75.66 -3.44
C PRO A 6 -35.85 75.30 -3.58
N LYS A 7 -35.26 74.96 -2.43
CA LYS A 7 -33.85 74.59 -2.25
C LYS A 7 -33.60 73.20 -2.86
N GLU A 8 -32.84 73.14 -3.95
CA GLU A 8 -32.38 71.90 -4.58
C GLU A 8 -31.60 71.05 -3.57
N ARG A 9 -32.09 69.86 -3.24
CA ARG A 9 -31.38 68.89 -2.39
C ARG A 9 -30.47 68.05 -3.29
N SER A 10 -29.15 68.17 -3.09
CA SER A 10 -28.15 67.41 -3.84
C SER A 10 -28.36 65.90 -3.67
N ALA A 11 -28.61 65.17 -4.77
CA ALA A 11 -28.79 63.72 -4.82
C ALA A 11 -27.48 62.91 -4.59
N LEU A 12 -26.37 63.61 -4.34
CA LEU A 12 -25.03 63.05 -4.19
C LEU A 12 -24.86 61.96 -3.11
N PRO A 13 -25.49 62.02 -1.91
CA PRO A 13 -25.27 60.99 -0.89
C PRO A 13 -25.99 59.67 -1.19
N TRP A 14 -27.04 59.67 -2.01
CA TRP A 14 -27.76 58.44 -2.39
C TRP A 14 -27.01 57.62 -3.45
N LEU A 15 -26.36 58.29 -4.41
CA LEU A 15 -25.56 57.64 -5.45
C LEU A 15 -24.31 56.94 -4.88
N ILE A 16 -23.69 57.52 -3.85
CA ILE A 16 -22.52 56.92 -3.17
C ILE A 16 -22.93 55.67 -2.36
N GLY A 17 -24.10 55.70 -1.70
CA GLY A 17 -24.63 54.55 -0.96
C GLY A 17 -25.01 53.38 -1.87
N CYS A 18 -25.66 53.64 -3.00
CA CYS A 18 -26.01 52.61 -3.98
C CYS A 18 -24.77 52.05 -4.69
N GLY A 19 -23.79 52.88 -5.04
CA GLY A 19 -22.55 52.44 -5.68
C GLY A 19 -21.71 51.52 -4.78
N GLY A 20 -21.61 51.85 -3.49
CA GLY A 20 -20.90 51.01 -2.51
C GLY A 20 -21.56 49.64 -2.31
N PHE A 21 -22.90 49.58 -2.29
CA PHE A 21 -23.64 48.33 -2.11
C PHE A 21 -23.51 47.39 -3.32
N VAL A 22 -23.57 47.92 -4.54
CA VAL A 22 -23.37 47.12 -5.77
C VAL A 22 -21.95 46.55 -5.83
N LEU A 23 -20.95 47.36 -5.48
CA LEU A 23 -19.55 46.92 -5.48
C LEU A 23 -19.29 45.81 -4.44
N LEU A 24 -19.91 45.92 -3.27
CA LEU A 24 -19.85 44.87 -2.23
C LEU A 24 -20.47 43.55 -2.73
N LEU A 25 -21.62 43.60 -3.40
CA LEU A 25 -22.27 42.41 -3.96
C LEU A 25 -21.42 41.74 -5.05
N CYS A 26 -20.76 42.52 -5.91
CA CYS A 26 -19.84 41.98 -6.91
C CYS A 26 -18.65 41.27 -6.26
N VAL A 27 -18.05 41.85 -5.23
CA VAL A 27 -16.92 41.23 -4.51
C VAL A 27 -17.35 39.91 -3.85
N VAL A 28 -18.50 39.90 -3.17
CA VAL A 28 -19.03 38.68 -2.54
C VAL A 28 -19.29 37.59 -3.58
N SER A 29 -19.87 37.95 -4.73
CA SER A 29 -20.14 37.00 -5.82
C SER A 29 -18.86 36.39 -6.39
N VAL A 30 -17.79 37.17 -6.55
CA VAL A 30 -16.49 36.68 -7.04
C VAL A 30 -15.85 35.75 -6.02
N VAL A 31 -15.89 36.10 -4.72
CA VAL A 31 -15.36 35.26 -3.65
C VAL A 31 -16.08 33.92 -3.58
N LEU A 32 -17.43 33.93 -3.66
CA LEU A 32 -18.22 32.70 -3.68
C LEU A 32 -17.93 31.86 -4.94
N PHE A 33 -17.73 32.48 -6.09
CA PHE A 33 -17.38 31.79 -7.32
C PHE A 33 -16.00 31.13 -7.21
N VAL A 34 -14.99 31.82 -6.66
CA VAL A 34 -13.65 31.25 -6.44
C VAL A 34 -13.71 30.08 -5.47
N MET A 35 -14.43 30.21 -4.33
CA MET A 35 -14.59 29.11 -3.37
C MET A 35 -15.31 27.90 -3.98
N TYR A 36 -16.37 28.14 -4.75
CA TYR A 36 -17.10 27.08 -5.44
C TYR A 36 -16.22 26.37 -6.49
N PHE A 37 -15.42 27.13 -7.24
CA PHE A 37 -14.51 26.58 -8.22
C PHE A 37 -13.40 25.74 -7.56
N SER A 38 -12.85 26.19 -6.43
CA SER A 38 -11.87 25.40 -5.65
C SER A 38 -12.44 24.06 -5.18
N VAL A 39 -13.67 24.04 -4.65
CA VAL A 39 -14.31 22.79 -4.20
C VAL A 39 -14.52 21.80 -5.35
N ILE A 40 -14.87 22.29 -6.54
CA ILE A 40 -15.02 21.45 -7.73
C ILE A 40 -13.66 20.93 -8.22
N THR A 41 -12.62 21.78 -8.26
CA THR A 41 -11.29 21.34 -8.69
C THR A 41 -10.69 20.33 -7.73
N ASP A 42 -10.93 20.47 -6.42
CA ASP A 42 -10.46 19.51 -5.42
C ASP A 42 -11.14 18.15 -5.60
N SER A 43 -12.47 18.15 -5.81
CA SER A 43 -13.25 16.92 -6.06
C SER A 43 -12.85 16.23 -7.37
N PHE A 44 -12.58 17.00 -8.42
CA PHE A 44 -12.15 16.47 -9.71
C PHE A 44 -10.71 15.94 -9.67
N SER A 45 -9.83 16.59 -8.90
CA SER A 45 -8.44 16.13 -8.72
C SER A 45 -8.37 14.79 -7.98
N GLN A 46 -9.19 14.58 -6.94
CA GLN A 46 -9.28 13.28 -6.26
C GLN A 46 -9.78 12.19 -7.20
N SER A 47 -10.82 12.45 -8.00
CA SER A 47 -11.32 11.47 -8.98
C SER A 47 -10.31 11.10 -10.06
N PHE A 48 -9.36 11.98 -10.38
CA PHE A 48 -8.27 11.68 -11.32
C PHE A 48 -7.12 10.91 -10.66
N GLN A 49 -6.82 11.18 -9.39
CA GLN A 49 -5.86 10.38 -8.61
C GLN A 49 -6.37 8.95 -8.40
N ASP A 50 -7.66 8.78 -8.11
CA ASP A 50 -8.29 7.46 -8.00
C ASP A 50 -8.36 6.73 -9.35
N PHE A 51 -8.43 7.48 -10.47
CA PHE A 51 -8.41 6.89 -11.82
C PHE A 51 -7.02 6.45 -12.25
N ASP A 52 -5.97 7.23 -11.98
CA ASP A 52 -4.57 6.81 -12.24
C ASP A 52 -4.21 5.56 -11.41
N ALA A 53 -4.64 5.49 -10.15
CA ALA A 53 -4.48 4.30 -9.31
C ALA A 53 -5.25 3.06 -9.82
N MET A 54 -6.25 3.26 -10.68
CA MET A 54 -7.07 2.18 -11.26
C MET A 54 -6.55 1.74 -12.65
N VAL A 55 -5.61 2.47 -13.25
CA VAL A 55 -5.05 2.19 -14.58
C VAL A 55 -3.67 1.52 -14.50
N ASP A 56 -3.03 1.52 -13.33
CA ASP A 56 -1.82 0.73 -13.02
C ASP A 56 -2.13 -0.72 -12.59
N GLU A 57 -3.24 -1.30 -13.06
CA GLU A 57 -3.39 -2.78 -13.05
C GLU A 57 -2.39 -3.37 -14.07
N ASP A 58 -1.13 -3.47 -13.63
CA ASP A 58 -0.13 -4.33 -14.23
C ASP A 58 -0.70 -5.75 -14.19
N TRP A 59 -1.07 -6.29 -15.36
CA TRP A 59 -1.56 -7.65 -15.49
C TRP A 59 -0.46 -8.70 -15.20
N GLY A 60 0.73 -8.27 -14.78
CA GLY A 60 1.76 -9.08 -14.14
C GLY A 60 1.49 -9.19 -12.64
N GLY A 61 0.51 -10.00 -12.25
CA GLY A 61 0.33 -10.36 -10.85
C GLY A 61 1.63 -10.95 -10.30
N ASP A 62 1.94 -10.63 -9.03
CA ASP A 62 3.07 -11.18 -8.29
C ASP A 62 2.85 -12.69 -8.06
N TRP A 63 3.09 -13.49 -9.09
CA TRP A 63 2.82 -14.93 -9.07
C TRP A 63 4.08 -15.74 -8.73
N GLY A 64 3.92 -16.67 -7.80
CA GLY A 64 4.98 -17.56 -7.34
C GLY A 64 5.97 -16.87 -6.39
N VAL A 65 7.12 -17.52 -6.22
CA VAL A 65 8.19 -17.06 -5.32
C VAL A 65 9.03 -16.01 -6.04
N LEU A 66 9.05 -14.79 -5.50
CA LEU A 66 9.70 -13.63 -6.08
C LEU A 66 10.89 -13.17 -5.24
N ALA A 67 12.00 -12.87 -5.89
CA ALA A 67 13.10 -12.11 -5.31
C ALA A 67 12.72 -10.61 -5.25
N PRO A 68 13.42 -9.77 -4.45
CA PRO A 68 13.10 -8.35 -4.34
C PRO A 68 13.08 -7.58 -5.66
N ASN A 69 13.88 -8.01 -6.65
CA ASN A 69 13.94 -7.39 -7.98
C ASN A 69 12.86 -7.91 -8.95
N GLU A 70 12.00 -8.81 -8.50
CA GLU A 70 10.90 -9.42 -9.25
C GLU A 70 9.52 -9.02 -8.68
N MET A 71 9.50 -8.38 -7.51
CA MET A 71 8.27 -7.89 -6.88
C MET A 71 7.80 -6.59 -7.50
N SER A 72 6.48 -6.43 -7.60
CA SER A 72 5.86 -5.14 -7.87
C SER A 72 6.13 -4.11 -6.76
N ASP A 73 6.03 -2.82 -7.10
CA ASP A 73 6.11 -1.73 -6.12
C ASP A 73 5.01 -1.86 -5.05
N ASP A 74 3.83 -2.37 -5.42
CA ASP A 74 2.72 -2.59 -4.51
C ASP A 74 2.97 -3.73 -3.51
N ALA A 75 3.61 -4.82 -3.94
CA ALA A 75 4.01 -5.90 -3.02
C ALA A 75 5.13 -5.46 -2.08
N LEU A 76 6.09 -4.66 -2.57
CA LEU A 76 7.13 -4.07 -1.73
C LEU A 76 6.50 -3.14 -0.67
N ALA A 77 5.62 -2.23 -1.08
CA ALA A 77 4.90 -1.34 -0.18
C ALA A 77 4.10 -2.11 0.88
N PHE A 78 3.41 -3.18 0.48
CA PHE A 78 2.69 -4.05 1.41
C PHE A 78 3.62 -4.71 2.45
N VAL A 79 4.77 -5.24 2.01
CA VAL A 79 5.73 -5.90 2.91
C VAL A 79 6.30 -4.90 3.93
N GLU A 80 6.52 -3.65 3.52
CA GLU A 80 6.97 -2.56 4.39
C GLU A 80 5.86 -2.13 5.36
N ASP A 81 4.65 -1.87 4.87
CA ASP A 81 3.52 -1.36 5.65
C ASP A 81 3.05 -2.35 6.73
N GLU A 82 3.05 -3.65 6.43
CA GLU A 82 2.70 -4.71 7.39
C GLU A 82 3.87 -5.05 8.33
N GLY A 83 5.04 -4.42 8.17
CA GLY A 83 6.22 -4.67 9.00
C GLY A 83 6.78 -6.09 8.85
N LEU A 84 6.65 -6.68 7.65
CA LEU A 84 7.15 -8.01 7.33
C LEU A 84 8.66 -8.03 7.08
N VAL A 85 9.26 -6.86 6.85
CA VAL A 85 10.71 -6.64 6.83
C VAL A 85 11.03 -5.57 7.86
N GLN A 86 11.96 -5.87 8.78
CA GLN A 86 12.37 -4.91 9.82
C GLN A 86 13.52 -4.02 9.32
N ASP A 87 13.71 -2.88 9.99
CA ASP A 87 14.79 -1.94 9.69
C ASP A 87 16.16 -2.64 9.61
N GLY A 88 16.79 -2.56 8.44
CA GLY A 88 18.12 -3.12 8.19
C GLY A 88 18.13 -4.62 7.86
N GLU A 89 16.97 -5.27 7.77
CA GLU A 89 16.87 -6.62 7.21
C GLU A 89 16.85 -6.58 5.69
N THR A 90 17.61 -7.48 5.07
CA THR A 90 17.54 -7.71 3.63
C THR A 90 16.45 -8.72 3.30
N LEU A 91 15.46 -8.31 2.49
CA LEU A 91 14.47 -9.20 1.90
C LEU A 91 15.14 -10.16 0.91
N LEU A 92 14.81 -11.46 0.99
CA LEU A 92 15.36 -12.50 0.13
C LEU A 92 14.31 -13.14 -0.78
N ALA A 93 13.12 -13.38 -0.24
CA ALA A 93 12.01 -13.94 -1.01
C ALA A 93 10.66 -13.48 -0.49
N TYR A 94 9.71 -13.33 -1.39
CA TYR A 94 8.31 -13.08 -1.16
C TYR A 94 7.48 -14.16 -1.86
N TYR A 95 6.40 -14.60 -1.22
CA TYR A 95 5.44 -15.50 -1.83
C TYR A 95 4.05 -15.19 -1.30
N ASP A 96 3.15 -14.81 -2.19
CA ASP A 96 1.72 -14.67 -1.93
C ASP A 96 0.97 -15.84 -2.53
N LYS A 97 0.38 -16.68 -1.68
CA LYS A 97 -0.25 -17.92 -2.11
C LYS A 97 -1.56 -17.72 -2.89
N TYR A 98 -2.27 -16.63 -2.59
CA TYR A 98 -3.62 -16.40 -3.11
C TYR A 98 -3.70 -15.12 -3.96
N GLU A 99 -2.57 -14.44 -4.17
CA GLU A 99 -2.46 -13.16 -4.88
C GLU A 99 -3.37 -12.06 -4.31
N ASP A 100 -3.82 -12.24 -3.06
CA ASP A 100 -4.71 -11.34 -2.34
C ASP A 100 -4.15 -10.93 -0.97
N ARG A 101 -2.88 -11.32 -0.71
CA ARG A 101 -2.10 -11.04 0.50
C ARG A 101 -2.70 -11.63 1.79
N SER A 102 -3.65 -12.57 1.67
CA SER A 102 -4.29 -13.22 2.81
C SER A 102 -3.42 -14.31 3.45
N GLU A 103 -2.48 -14.89 2.68
CA GLU A 103 -1.51 -15.90 3.11
C GLU A 103 -0.15 -15.66 2.43
N VAL A 104 0.77 -15.01 3.14
CA VAL A 104 2.05 -14.55 2.59
C VAL A 104 3.21 -15.14 3.40
N ALA A 105 4.24 -15.60 2.70
CA ALA A 105 5.53 -15.95 3.28
C ALA A 105 6.60 -14.93 2.85
N VAL A 106 7.29 -14.34 3.82
CA VAL A 106 8.39 -13.40 3.62
C VAL A 106 9.64 -13.97 4.27
N LEU A 107 10.70 -14.10 3.47
CA LEU A 107 12.00 -14.55 3.93
C LEU A 107 12.98 -13.39 3.90
N THR A 108 13.63 -13.11 5.02
CA THR A 108 14.77 -12.20 5.13
C THR A 108 16.03 -12.96 5.49
N GLU A 109 17.17 -12.27 5.53
CA GLU A 109 18.42 -12.84 6.03
C GLU A 109 18.37 -13.23 7.53
N GLN A 110 17.38 -12.73 8.27
CA GLN A 110 17.27 -12.92 9.73
C GLN A 110 16.08 -13.80 10.15
N ALA A 111 14.97 -13.76 9.42
CA ALA A 111 13.73 -14.43 9.82
C ALA A 111 12.90 -14.94 8.64
N LEU A 112 12.09 -15.97 8.92
CA LEU A 112 10.95 -16.35 8.09
C LEU A 112 9.68 -15.82 8.77
N ARG A 113 8.97 -14.92 8.11
CA ARG A 113 7.69 -14.38 8.56
C ARG A 113 6.57 -14.95 7.71
N TYR A 114 5.53 -15.41 8.39
CA TYR A 114 4.38 -16.00 7.75
C TYR A 114 3.11 -15.31 8.21
N GLN A 115 2.48 -14.58 7.31
CA GLN A 115 1.22 -13.91 7.52
C GLN A 115 0.07 -14.82 7.08
N ARG A 116 -0.92 -14.98 7.95
CA ARG A 116 -2.17 -15.66 7.60
C ARG A 116 -3.33 -15.05 8.37
N GLN A 117 -4.37 -14.61 7.65
CA GLN A 117 -5.58 -14.02 8.25
C GLN A 117 -5.25 -12.86 9.23
N GLY A 118 -4.34 -11.96 8.84
CA GLY A 118 -3.92 -10.82 9.64
C GLY A 118 -3.08 -11.16 10.88
N ARG A 119 -2.60 -12.41 11.00
CA ARG A 119 -1.67 -12.82 12.05
C ARG A 119 -0.31 -13.14 11.45
N ILE A 120 0.71 -12.50 11.99
CA ILE A 120 2.10 -12.74 11.60
C ILE A 120 2.73 -13.72 12.60
N THR A 121 3.29 -14.80 12.08
CA THR A 121 4.17 -15.70 12.83
C THR A 121 5.59 -15.41 12.41
N ASP A 122 6.41 -14.97 13.36
CA ASP A 122 7.81 -14.64 13.14
C ASP A 122 8.71 -15.78 13.64
N VAL A 123 9.57 -16.29 12.75
CA VAL A 123 10.51 -17.37 13.06
C VAL A 123 11.93 -16.89 12.75
N PRO A 124 12.67 -16.43 13.77
CA PRO A 124 14.08 -16.07 13.60
C PRO A 124 14.88 -17.29 13.14
N LEU A 125 15.69 -17.13 12.08
CA LEU A 125 16.45 -18.23 11.48
C LEU A 125 17.48 -18.82 12.44
N GLU A 126 18.05 -18.00 13.32
CA GLU A 126 18.95 -18.46 14.39
C GLU A 126 18.30 -19.44 15.37
N LYS A 127 16.96 -19.45 15.46
CA LYS A 127 16.19 -20.34 16.34
C LYS A 127 15.63 -21.56 15.62
N VAL A 128 15.78 -21.63 14.29
CA VAL A 128 15.42 -22.82 13.51
C VAL A 128 16.39 -23.95 13.83
N ASN A 129 15.83 -25.08 14.22
CA ASN A 129 16.56 -26.30 14.57
C ASN A 129 16.72 -27.23 13.37
N LYS A 130 15.68 -27.29 12.52
CA LYS A 130 15.64 -28.20 11.38
C LYS A 130 14.67 -27.71 10.33
N ILE A 131 15.08 -27.81 9.07
CA ILE A 131 14.21 -27.68 7.89
C ILE A 131 14.07 -29.07 7.27
N LYS A 132 12.85 -29.46 6.91
CA LYS A 132 12.56 -30.65 6.11
C LYS A 132 11.78 -30.24 4.89
N HIS A 133 12.05 -30.91 3.78
CA HIS A 133 11.34 -30.74 2.52
C HIS A 133 10.94 -32.10 2.00
N HIS A 134 9.74 -32.17 1.43
CA HIS A 134 9.22 -33.30 0.69
C HIS A 134 8.14 -32.81 -0.25
N GLU A 135 7.92 -33.55 -1.31
CA GLU A 135 6.88 -33.29 -2.29
C GLU A 135 5.64 -34.11 -1.94
N ARG A 136 4.47 -33.59 -2.30
CA ARG A 136 3.22 -34.35 -2.39
C ARG A 136 2.49 -33.98 -3.66
N GLU A 137 1.59 -34.85 -4.10
CA GLU A 137 0.66 -34.52 -5.18
C GLU A 137 -0.66 -34.00 -4.58
N ASP A 138 -1.17 -32.90 -5.13
CA ASP A 138 -2.45 -32.28 -4.77
C ASP A 138 -3.16 -31.85 -6.06
N TRP A 139 -4.34 -32.41 -6.33
CA TRP A 139 -5.11 -32.14 -7.56
C TRP A 139 -4.36 -32.31 -8.91
N GLY A 140 -3.34 -33.17 -8.95
CA GLY A 140 -2.52 -33.39 -10.14
C GLY A 140 -1.34 -32.41 -10.29
N GLU A 141 -1.13 -31.57 -9.28
CA GLU A 141 0.02 -30.67 -9.18
C GLU A 141 0.97 -31.17 -8.09
N ILE A 142 2.26 -30.91 -8.27
CA ILE A 142 3.29 -31.20 -7.27
C ILE A 142 3.36 -30.00 -6.32
N VAL A 143 3.31 -30.29 -5.02
CA VAL A 143 3.37 -29.29 -3.96
C VAL A 143 4.61 -29.55 -3.12
N ASP A 144 5.46 -28.53 -3.03
CA ASP A 144 6.61 -28.50 -2.13
C ASP A 144 6.14 -28.23 -0.70
N VAL A 145 6.32 -29.20 0.19
CA VAL A 145 5.96 -29.08 1.62
C VAL A 145 7.21 -28.88 2.45
N ILE A 146 7.37 -27.65 2.95
CA ILE A 146 8.51 -27.22 3.74
C ILE A 146 8.09 -27.16 5.22
N LEU A 147 8.73 -27.97 6.06
CA LEU A 147 8.49 -28.01 7.50
C LEU A 147 9.68 -27.39 8.25
N ILE A 148 9.43 -26.29 8.95
CA ILE A 148 10.41 -25.54 9.74
C ILE A 148 10.17 -25.85 11.21
N GLN A 149 11.11 -26.52 11.87
CA GLN A 149 11.07 -26.76 13.32
C GLN A 149 11.91 -25.71 14.05
N TYR A 150 11.31 -25.00 15.00
CA TYR A 150 11.91 -23.89 15.75
C TYR A 150 11.53 -23.97 17.24
N ASP A 151 12.06 -23.05 18.04
CA ASP A 151 11.82 -22.83 19.49
C ASP A 151 10.96 -23.87 20.21
N GLY A 152 11.59 -24.70 21.06
CA GLY A 152 10.88 -25.62 21.94
C GLY A 152 10.11 -26.75 21.24
N GLY A 153 10.36 -26.99 19.94
CA GLY A 153 9.70 -28.03 19.16
C GLY A 153 8.46 -27.56 18.41
N GLN A 154 8.23 -26.25 18.32
CA GLN A 154 7.22 -25.67 17.45
C GLN A 154 7.54 -25.97 15.98
N GLN A 155 6.50 -26.01 15.15
CA GLN A 155 6.64 -26.30 13.72
C GLN A 155 5.78 -25.36 12.88
N MET A 156 6.37 -24.79 11.84
CA MET A 156 5.71 -24.05 10.78
C MET A 156 5.73 -24.90 9.51
N LYS A 157 4.66 -24.82 8.73
CA LYS A 157 4.54 -25.47 7.43
C LYS A 157 4.28 -24.41 6.37
N VAL A 158 5.07 -24.43 5.31
CA VAL A 158 4.85 -23.65 4.09
C VAL A 158 4.61 -24.64 2.95
N GLU A 159 3.57 -24.39 2.17
CA GLU A 159 3.20 -25.19 1.00
C GLU A 159 3.18 -24.27 -0.22
N ILE A 160 3.92 -24.63 -1.25
CA ILE A 160 4.08 -23.86 -2.48
C ILE A 160 3.96 -24.84 -3.64
N LEU A 161 3.23 -24.50 -4.70
CA LEU A 161 3.23 -25.35 -5.90
C LEU A 161 4.64 -25.41 -6.48
N GLU A 162 5.03 -26.54 -7.05
CA GLU A 162 6.34 -26.68 -7.72
C GLU A 162 6.45 -25.64 -8.86
N SER A 163 5.34 -25.43 -9.59
CA SER A 163 5.20 -24.43 -10.66
C SER A 163 5.36 -22.99 -10.17
N GLU A 164 5.15 -22.74 -8.88
CA GLU A 164 5.28 -21.44 -8.21
C GLU A 164 6.64 -21.25 -7.54
N GLY A 165 7.58 -22.18 -7.73
CA GLY A 165 8.96 -22.03 -7.25
C GLY A 165 9.20 -22.52 -5.82
N GLY A 166 8.42 -23.49 -5.34
CA GLY A 166 8.61 -24.05 -4.00
C GLY A 166 10.03 -24.59 -3.73
N VAL A 167 10.65 -25.24 -4.73
CA VAL A 167 12.07 -25.65 -4.68
C VAL A 167 13.01 -24.45 -4.50
N THR A 168 12.75 -23.34 -5.19
CA THR A 168 13.54 -22.09 -5.09
C THR A 168 13.42 -21.50 -3.69
N PHE A 169 12.20 -21.40 -3.15
CA PHE A 169 11.97 -20.91 -1.80
C PHE A 169 12.67 -21.78 -0.75
N HIS A 170 12.54 -23.11 -0.86
CA HIS A 170 13.20 -24.04 0.04
C HIS A 170 14.72 -23.87 0.02
N LYS A 171 15.31 -23.67 -1.16
CA LYS A 171 16.75 -23.42 -1.31
C LYS A 171 17.16 -22.11 -0.64
N MET A 172 16.47 -21.00 -0.93
CA MET A 172 16.75 -19.69 -0.34
C MET A 172 16.64 -19.73 1.19
N LEU A 173 15.56 -20.34 1.72
CA LEU A 173 15.36 -20.52 3.15
C LEU A 173 16.50 -21.34 3.79
N THR A 174 16.91 -22.43 3.14
CA THR A 174 17.99 -23.29 3.64
C THR A 174 19.33 -22.57 3.64
N ASP A 175 19.63 -21.81 2.59
CA ASP A 175 20.88 -21.06 2.46
C ASP A 175 20.93 -19.91 3.51
N ALA A 176 19.84 -19.16 3.66
CA ALA A 176 19.71 -18.12 4.70
C ALA A 176 19.82 -18.70 6.13
N TRP A 177 19.17 -19.85 6.38
CA TRP A 177 19.27 -20.55 7.67
C TRP A 177 20.70 -20.98 8.00
N LYS A 178 21.43 -21.53 7.03
CA LYS A 178 22.83 -21.91 7.21
C LYS A 178 23.71 -20.70 7.50
N GLU A 179 23.49 -19.59 6.79
CA GLU A 179 24.22 -18.34 7.04
C GLU A 179 23.96 -17.80 8.44
N ALA A 180 22.69 -17.76 8.88
CA ALA A 180 22.32 -17.37 10.25
C ALA A 180 22.94 -18.28 11.34
N LYS A 181 23.27 -19.53 11.00
CA LYS A 181 23.99 -20.48 11.89
C LYS A 181 25.50 -20.41 11.77
N GLY A 182 26.06 -19.57 10.90
CA GLY A 182 27.50 -19.48 10.63
C GLY A 182 28.07 -20.69 9.89
N GLN A 183 27.24 -21.41 9.12
CA GLN A 183 27.61 -22.62 8.37
C GLN A 183 27.76 -22.26 6.88
N LYS A 184 28.92 -21.75 6.46
CA LYS A 184 29.23 -21.50 5.04
C LYS A 184 29.84 -22.73 4.37
#